data_AF-A0A415N600-F1
#
_entry.id   AF-A0A415N600-F1
#
_cell.length_a   1.000
_cell.length_b   1.000
_cell.length_c   1.000
_cell.angle_alpha   90.00
_cell.angle_beta   90.00
_cell.angle_gamma   90.00
#
_symmetry.space_group_name_H-M   'P 1'
#
loop_
_entity.id
_entity.type
_entity.pdbx_description
1 polymer ?
#
loop_
_entity_poly.entity_id
_entity_poly.type
_entity_poly.pdbx_seq_one_letter_code
_entity_poly.pdbx_strand_id
1 'polypeptide(L)'
;MMDSLLLYKILKNRTGAEISASGNPAIMPDTLKNNPMNEMKVFGWSKQERTTGAQLLDIKNVSSSRGEIASTQHDGYVITAQGVYAEGDINAYKSVSIKLDTEKVAGKIITASVESAENDAGETLSLICDINYLKPDGAISWNLFGMNKPITVSIPADAKLVRCRIHIIEENEKTIGYGTYTTTIKGLMVSIGDKVIPWEPYTGGQPSPSPDYPQEIVSAGSDGKIGVEVRGKNLFELTGIRDNEYLRIEKIENNTIYARPTNMNAESPGTTNYSNGWVNFSEKIKVISGILYTISLSYKAVQKMIEIEKLDPARILVFKDSENIILNEEIKQEIGKYVDVEIPLLIPDGTDSIYFTITCNNCSVAIKNIQIEEGGYTFYEPYHEPQSLSISTPTGLPAIPVDTDGNYTDANGQQWIADYVDLKREKYVQNVCDLPLKDINLEWCTWGVNYIVSNGTGFYAYLTKYAHVGNTKTLATICQHNADAWGGRKIGCNAEVNGNYITISLHTSDLDDASDNKKAIESFKKIVEQTDAHVLYVRADPIERDLTPEEIQAYKNLVTYAGTTIVENDAECYMEVSAGGGDALRAKKLALILGD
;
A
#
# COMPACT_ATOMS: atom_id res chain seq x y z
N MET A 1 -42.35 -20.24 34.61
CA MET A 1 -41.92 -21.00 33.41
C MET A 1 -42.07 -20.08 32.21
N MET A 2 -40.96 -19.53 31.72
CA MET A 2 -40.96 -18.78 30.45
C MET A 2 -41.05 -19.78 29.30
N ASP A 3 -41.88 -19.45 28.32
CA ASP A 3 -42.13 -20.30 27.16
C ASP A 3 -40.83 -20.51 26.35
N SER A 4 -40.46 -21.76 26.15
CA SER A 4 -39.27 -22.21 25.42
C SER A 4 -39.11 -21.57 24.03
N LEU A 5 -40.22 -21.17 23.39
CA LEU A 5 -40.22 -20.47 22.10
C LEU A 5 -39.77 -19.00 22.21
N LEU A 6 -40.09 -18.34 23.32
CA LEU A 6 -39.67 -16.96 23.62
C LEU A 6 -38.18 -16.93 23.98
N LEU A 7 -37.70 -17.94 24.71
CA LEU A 7 -36.28 -18.13 25.03
C LEU A 7 -35.46 -18.38 23.75
N TYR A 8 -35.96 -19.21 22.82
CA TYR A 8 -35.31 -19.43 21.52
C TYR A 8 -35.28 -18.17 20.65
N LYS A 9 -36.33 -17.34 20.65
CA LYS A 9 -36.33 -16.04 19.95
C LYS A 9 -35.39 -15.01 20.58
N ILE A 10 -35.28 -14.98 21.91
CA ILE A 10 -34.35 -14.09 22.64
C ILE A 10 -32.88 -14.55 22.42
N LEU A 11 -32.63 -15.85 22.38
CA LEU A 11 -31.31 -16.42 22.06
C LEU A 11 -30.95 -16.24 20.58
N LYS A 12 -31.94 -16.28 19.66
CA LYS A 12 -31.75 -16.03 18.22
C LYS A 12 -31.52 -14.54 17.90
N ASN A 13 -31.88 -13.62 18.80
CA ASN A 13 -31.82 -12.16 18.59
C ASN A 13 -30.79 -11.45 19.50
N ARG A 14 -29.52 -11.82 19.38
CA ARG A 14 -28.36 -10.92 19.63
C ARG A 14 -28.15 -10.40 21.07
N THR A 15 -27.93 -11.28 22.05
CA THR A 15 -27.14 -10.90 23.26
C THR A 15 -26.28 -12.09 23.70
N GLY A 16 -25.11 -12.25 23.08
CA GLY A 16 -24.10 -13.26 23.49
C GLY A 16 -23.62 -14.22 22.42
N ALA A 17 -23.99 -14.04 21.15
CA ALA A 17 -23.27 -14.71 20.07
C ALA A 17 -21.93 -14.01 19.88
N GLU A 18 -20.85 -14.79 19.88
CA GLU A 18 -19.52 -14.33 19.48
C GLU A 18 -19.56 -14.01 17.99
N ILE A 19 -19.09 -12.82 17.63
CA ILE A 19 -18.92 -12.39 16.25
C ILE A 19 -17.43 -12.39 15.98
N SER A 20 -17.01 -12.96 14.86
CA SER A 20 -15.62 -13.00 14.44
C SER A 20 -15.46 -12.49 13.01
N ALA A 21 -14.31 -11.87 12.76
CA ALA A 21 -13.89 -11.39 11.46
C ALA A 21 -12.37 -11.55 11.33
N SER A 22 -11.87 -11.58 10.11
CA SER A 22 -10.43 -11.63 9.84
C SER A 22 -10.05 -10.77 8.64
N GLY A 23 -8.76 -10.48 8.52
CA GLY A 23 -8.20 -9.55 7.54
C GLY A 23 -7.82 -8.21 8.15
N ASN A 24 -7.52 -7.24 7.30
CA ASN A 24 -7.26 -5.86 7.67
C ASN A 24 -7.83 -4.94 6.57
N PRO A 25 -8.92 -4.19 6.85
CA PRO A 25 -9.67 -4.18 8.10
C PRO A 25 -10.45 -5.48 8.35
N ALA A 26 -10.61 -5.85 9.62
CA ALA A 26 -11.55 -6.88 10.07
C ALA A 26 -12.92 -6.23 10.39
N ILE A 27 -13.95 -6.57 9.63
CA ILE A 27 -15.28 -5.92 9.72
C ILE A 27 -16.27 -6.86 10.43
N MET A 28 -16.77 -6.43 11.59
CA MET A 28 -17.79 -7.14 12.37
C MET A 28 -19.13 -6.41 12.26
N PRO A 29 -20.05 -6.84 11.38
CA PRO A 29 -21.38 -6.27 11.28
C PRO A 29 -22.27 -6.75 12.44
N ASP A 30 -23.35 -6.01 12.70
CA ASP A 30 -24.37 -6.33 13.69
C ASP A 30 -23.86 -6.49 15.15
N THR A 31 -22.76 -5.85 15.48
CA THR A 31 -22.21 -5.82 16.85
C THR A 31 -23.12 -5.03 17.80
N LEU A 32 -23.04 -5.39 19.08
CA LEU A 32 -23.74 -4.68 20.14
C LEU A 32 -22.79 -3.68 20.78
N LYS A 33 -23.32 -2.55 21.24
CA LYS A 33 -22.53 -1.57 21.98
C LYS A 33 -21.94 -2.18 23.26
N ASN A 34 -20.67 -1.88 23.51
CA ASN A 34 -19.93 -2.22 24.73
C ASN A 34 -19.71 -3.73 24.96
N ASN A 35 -19.71 -4.58 23.92
CA ASN A 35 -19.21 -5.95 24.11
C ASN A 35 -17.68 -5.92 24.15
N PRO A 36 -17.04 -6.67 25.06
CA PRO A 36 -15.58 -6.77 25.09
C PRO A 36 -15.05 -7.50 23.85
N MET A 37 -13.84 -7.15 23.45
CA MET A 37 -13.03 -7.97 22.55
C MET A 37 -12.64 -9.27 23.27
N ASN A 38 -12.94 -10.41 22.65
CA ASN A 38 -12.63 -11.74 23.20
C ASN A 38 -11.30 -12.26 22.68
N GLU A 39 -11.09 -12.15 21.37
CA GLU A 39 -9.89 -12.60 20.67
C GLU A 39 -9.40 -11.50 19.75
N MET A 40 -8.08 -11.29 19.75
CA MET A 40 -7.40 -10.44 18.79
C MET A 40 -6.01 -11.01 18.60
N LYS A 41 -5.75 -11.50 17.38
CA LYS A 41 -4.43 -11.90 16.92
C LYS A 41 -3.99 -11.01 15.79
N VAL A 42 -2.73 -10.58 15.84
CA VAL A 42 -2.09 -9.76 14.81
C VAL A 42 -0.91 -10.56 14.28
N PHE A 43 -0.97 -10.95 13.01
CA PHE A 43 0.04 -11.78 12.36
C PHE A 43 0.93 -10.94 11.46
N GLY A 44 2.23 -11.22 11.56
CA GLY A 44 3.24 -10.61 10.73
C GLY A 44 3.16 -10.95 9.25
N TRP A 45 3.89 -10.16 8.47
CA TRP A 45 4.23 -10.44 7.09
C TRP A 45 5.68 -10.03 6.84
N SER A 46 6.32 -10.65 5.85
CA SER A 46 7.58 -10.14 5.29
C SER A 46 7.52 -10.10 3.77
N LYS A 47 8.13 -9.07 3.19
CA LYS A 47 8.28 -8.89 1.75
C LYS A 47 9.77 -8.78 1.42
N GLN A 48 10.18 -9.60 0.46
CA GLN A 48 11.46 -9.46 -0.21
C GLN A 48 11.19 -9.05 -1.65
N GLU A 49 11.63 -7.86 -2.03
CA GLU A 49 11.56 -7.42 -3.41
C GLU A 49 12.41 -8.33 -4.31
N ARG A 50 11.97 -8.51 -5.54
CA ARG A 50 12.64 -9.38 -6.51
C ARG A 50 12.65 -8.70 -7.87
N THR A 51 13.74 -8.90 -8.59
CA THR A 51 13.84 -8.58 -10.00
C THR A 51 14.11 -9.84 -10.79
N THR A 52 13.68 -9.83 -12.04
CA THR A 52 14.01 -10.87 -13.02
C THR A 52 15.35 -10.61 -13.70
N GLY A 53 15.88 -9.39 -13.61
CA GLY A 53 17.06 -8.94 -14.36
C GLY A 53 16.75 -8.59 -15.81
N ALA A 54 15.49 -8.34 -16.15
CA ALA A 54 15.03 -8.03 -17.50
C ALA A 54 15.32 -6.58 -17.90
N GLN A 55 15.44 -5.65 -16.95
CA GLN A 55 15.79 -4.25 -17.23
C GLN A 55 17.20 -4.16 -17.82
N LEU A 56 17.33 -3.46 -18.94
CA LEU A 56 18.60 -3.27 -19.66
C LEU A 56 19.23 -1.89 -19.44
N LEU A 57 18.50 -0.96 -18.81
CA LEU A 57 18.95 0.42 -18.62
C LEU A 57 19.79 0.60 -17.36
N ASP A 58 21.10 0.56 -17.52
CA ASP A 58 22.01 1.05 -16.49
C ASP A 58 22.05 2.58 -16.51
N ILE A 59 21.29 3.22 -15.60
CA ILE A 59 21.26 4.68 -15.46
C ILE A 59 22.61 5.30 -15.08
N LYS A 60 23.63 4.50 -14.71
CA LYS A 60 25.00 4.99 -14.52
C LYS A 60 25.78 5.03 -15.84
N ASN A 61 25.36 4.27 -16.86
CA ASN A 61 26.01 4.22 -18.18
C ASN A 61 25.45 5.28 -19.14
N VAL A 62 25.45 6.52 -18.68
CA VAL A 62 24.92 7.66 -19.43
C VAL A 62 25.97 8.21 -20.39
N SER A 63 25.58 8.33 -21.65
CA SER A 63 26.18 9.25 -22.62
C SER A 63 25.26 10.42 -22.86
N SER A 64 25.68 11.61 -22.44
CA SER A 64 24.93 12.83 -22.71
C SER A 64 25.12 13.30 -24.15
N SER A 65 24.04 13.85 -24.74
CA SER A 65 24.15 14.75 -25.89
C SER A 65 23.50 16.08 -25.50
N ARG A 66 24.30 16.91 -24.82
CA ARG A 66 23.93 18.28 -24.38
C ARG A 66 22.86 18.35 -23.27
N GLY A 67 22.55 17.25 -22.61
CA GLY A 67 21.74 17.21 -21.37
C GLY A 67 22.34 16.26 -20.34
N GLU A 68 21.74 16.15 -19.15
CA GLU A 68 22.18 15.26 -18.08
C GLU A 68 21.01 14.64 -17.31
N ILE A 69 21.25 13.56 -16.57
CA ILE A 69 20.29 13.08 -15.57
C ILE A 69 20.46 13.97 -14.34
N ALA A 70 19.48 14.83 -14.08
CA ALA A 70 19.50 15.75 -12.95
C ALA A 70 19.17 15.04 -11.63
N SER A 71 18.25 14.08 -11.65
CA SER A 71 17.90 13.28 -10.47
C SER A 71 17.24 11.96 -10.83
N THR A 72 17.29 11.02 -9.89
CA THR A 72 16.59 9.74 -9.95
C THR A 72 15.94 9.44 -8.60
N GLN A 73 14.78 8.79 -8.60
CA GLN A 73 14.11 8.32 -7.39
C GLN A 73 13.72 6.85 -7.54
N HIS A 74 13.58 6.14 -6.41
CA HIS A 74 13.19 4.72 -6.34
C HIS A 74 13.99 3.85 -7.32
N ASP A 75 15.32 3.86 -7.19
CA ASP A 75 16.24 3.06 -8.01
C ASP A 75 16.08 3.23 -9.53
N GLY A 76 15.69 4.44 -9.96
CA GLY A 76 15.54 4.79 -11.36
C GLY A 76 14.13 4.60 -11.91
N TYR A 77 13.12 4.35 -11.07
CA TYR A 77 11.73 4.37 -11.49
C TYR A 77 11.34 5.74 -12.02
N VAL A 78 11.76 6.80 -11.31
CA VAL A 78 11.61 8.19 -11.76
C VAL A 78 12.97 8.70 -12.22
N ILE A 79 13.05 9.17 -13.46
CA ILE A 79 14.25 9.77 -14.05
C ILE A 79 13.91 11.18 -14.50
N THR A 80 14.60 12.19 -13.95
CA THR A 80 14.50 13.58 -14.42
C THR A 80 15.76 13.91 -15.23
N ALA A 81 15.59 14.04 -16.54
CA ALA A 81 16.61 14.53 -17.46
C ALA A 81 16.49 16.05 -17.61
N GLN A 82 17.62 16.74 -17.78
CA GLN A 82 17.69 18.20 -17.85
C GLN A 82 18.59 18.65 -19.00
N GLY A 83 18.21 19.76 -19.64
CA GLY A 83 18.95 20.40 -20.71
C GLY A 83 18.87 21.91 -20.60
N VAL A 84 19.99 22.60 -20.82
CA VAL A 84 20.06 24.07 -20.79
C VAL A 84 20.14 24.59 -22.22
N TYR A 85 19.18 25.44 -22.61
CA TYR A 85 19.19 26.16 -23.88
C TYR A 85 19.57 27.62 -23.64
N ALA A 86 20.82 27.95 -23.95
CA ALA A 86 21.43 29.25 -23.68
C ALA A 86 21.51 30.14 -24.93
N GLU A 87 21.65 31.44 -24.71
CA GLU A 87 21.87 32.42 -25.77
C GLU A 87 23.11 32.06 -26.60
N GLY A 88 22.94 31.99 -27.93
CA GLY A 88 24.00 31.60 -28.86
C GLY A 88 24.19 30.10 -29.08
N ASP A 89 23.40 29.23 -28.43
CA ASP A 89 23.38 27.80 -28.79
C ASP A 89 22.67 27.61 -30.14
N ILE A 90 23.44 27.15 -31.14
CA ILE A 90 22.94 26.89 -32.49
C ILE A 90 22.22 25.54 -32.61
N ASN A 91 22.18 24.73 -31.55
CA ASN A 91 21.56 23.40 -31.53
C ASN A 91 20.31 23.45 -30.64
N ALA A 92 19.14 23.42 -31.25
CA ALA A 92 17.89 23.42 -30.49
C ALA A 92 17.71 22.13 -29.67
N TYR A 93 18.21 20.98 -30.13
CA TYR A 93 17.99 19.72 -29.40
C TYR A 93 18.82 19.57 -28.11
N LYS A 94 18.22 18.91 -27.11
CA LYS A 94 18.82 18.49 -25.83
C LYS A 94 18.33 17.09 -25.49
N SER A 95 19.25 16.19 -25.16
CA SER A 95 18.91 14.80 -24.85
C SER A 95 19.93 14.11 -23.97
N VAL A 96 19.49 13.03 -23.33
CA VAL A 96 20.33 12.12 -22.55
C VAL A 96 20.22 10.74 -23.17
N SER A 97 21.34 10.05 -23.40
CA SER A 97 21.33 8.69 -23.95
C SER A 97 21.94 7.70 -22.99
N ILE A 98 21.17 6.71 -22.55
CA ILE A 98 21.65 5.59 -21.76
C ILE A 98 22.13 4.51 -22.72
N LYS A 99 23.38 4.05 -22.58
CA LYS A 99 23.93 3.00 -23.44
C LYS A 99 23.44 1.64 -22.97
N LEU A 100 23.00 0.82 -23.92
CA LEU A 100 22.72 -0.59 -23.68
C LEU A 100 23.98 -1.40 -24.00
N ASP A 101 24.11 -2.55 -23.32
CA ASP A 101 25.11 -3.55 -23.67
C ASP A 101 24.78 -4.12 -25.06
N THR A 102 25.50 -3.62 -26.07
CA THR A 102 25.25 -3.94 -27.48
C THR A 102 25.45 -5.43 -27.75
N GLU A 103 26.38 -6.09 -27.07
CA GLU A 103 26.63 -7.52 -27.27
C GLU A 103 25.45 -8.38 -26.78
N LYS A 104 24.76 -7.94 -25.73
CA LYS A 104 23.57 -8.63 -25.20
C LYS A 104 22.33 -8.47 -26.08
N VAL A 105 22.19 -7.34 -26.77
CA VAL A 105 20.97 -6.98 -27.52
C VAL A 105 21.08 -7.15 -29.04
N ALA A 106 22.30 -7.21 -29.59
CA ALA A 106 22.48 -7.41 -31.03
C ALA A 106 21.86 -8.74 -31.51
N GLY A 107 21.09 -8.68 -32.59
CA GLY A 107 20.38 -9.84 -33.14
C GLY A 107 19.14 -10.26 -32.35
N LYS A 108 18.74 -9.48 -31.33
CA LYS A 108 17.57 -9.75 -30.49
C LYS A 108 16.42 -8.81 -30.84
N ILE A 109 15.23 -9.20 -30.41
CA ILE A 109 14.09 -8.29 -30.32
C ILE A 109 14.11 -7.70 -28.91
N ILE A 110 13.96 -6.38 -28.81
CA ILE A 110 13.79 -5.66 -27.55
C ILE A 110 12.46 -4.94 -27.53
N THR A 111 11.87 -4.77 -26.34
CA THR A 111 10.68 -3.96 -26.13
C THR A 111 10.99 -2.84 -25.15
N ALA A 112 10.51 -1.63 -25.44
CA ALA A 112 10.67 -0.45 -24.61
C ALA A 112 9.31 0.21 -24.31
N SER A 113 9.13 0.67 -23.08
CA SER A 113 7.89 1.28 -22.60
C SER A 113 8.15 2.40 -21.60
N VAL A 114 7.17 3.30 -21.49
CA VAL A 114 7.10 4.38 -20.49
C VAL A 114 5.70 4.35 -19.90
N GLU A 115 5.61 4.47 -18.58
CA GLU A 115 4.32 4.55 -17.88
C GLU A 115 3.75 5.97 -17.96
N SER A 116 4.51 6.95 -17.50
CA SER A 116 4.15 8.35 -17.57
C SER A 116 5.37 9.21 -17.82
N ALA A 117 5.17 10.41 -18.34
CA ALA A 117 6.22 11.39 -18.47
C ALA A 117 5.66 12.80 -18.56
N GLU A 118 6.47 13.76 -18.12
CA GLU A 118 6.17 15.18 -18.08
C GLU A 118 7.34 15.95 -18.66
N ASN A 119 7.06 16.93 -19.51
CA ASN A 119 8.07 17.78 -20.13
C ASN A 119 7.62 19.24 -19.99
N ASP A 120 8.52 20.10 -19.52
CA ASP A 120 8.24 21.51 -19.24
C ASP A 120 8.58 22.45 -20.42
N ALA A 121 9.05 21.92 -21.55
CA ALA A 121 9.33 22.68 -22.76
C ALA A 121 8.09 23.06 -23.58
N GLY A 122 6.92 22.50 -23.26
CA GLY A 122 5.62 23.09 -23.62
C GLY A 122 4.80 22.42 -24.73
N GLU A 123 5.09 21.19 -25.18
CA GLU A 123 4.20 20.44 -26.08
C GLU A 123 3.91 18.99 -25.62
N THR A 124 2.80 18.45 -26.13
CA THR A 124 2.29 17.09 -25.87
C THR A 124 3.17 16.04 -26.56
N LEU A 125 4.39 15.83 -26.05
CA LEU A 125 5.30 14.83 -26.59
C LEU A 125 4.76 13.43 -26.25
N SER A 126 3.95 12.84 -27.14
CA SER A 126 3.56 11.42 -27.00
C SER A 126 4.72 10.45 -27.29
N LEU A 127 5.89 10.96 -27.68
CA LEU A 127 7.11 10.23 -28.04
C LEU A 127 8.31 10.93 -27.38
N ILE A 128 8.67 10.52 -26.16
CA ILE A 128 9.65 11.20 -25.28
C ILE A 128 10.99 10.46 -25.29
N CYS A 129 11.00 9.24 -25.82
CA CYS A 129 12.16 8.39 -25.88
C CYS A 129 12.34 7.81 -27.29
N ASP A 130 13.55 7.33 -27.55
CA ASP A 130 13.80 6.42 -28.67
C ASP A 130 14.79 5.33 -28.32
N ILE A 131 14.70 4.22 -29.03
CA ILE A 131 15.82 3.30 -29.16
C ILE A 131 16.55 3.58 -30.47
N ASN A 132 17.84 3.88 -30.38
CA ASN A 132 18.69 4.09 -31.53
C ASN A 132 19.92 3.19 -31.55
N TYR A 133 20.41 2.94 -32.76
CA TYR A 133 21.61 2.16 -33.01
C TYR A 133 22.24 2.56 -34.34
N LEU A 134 23.56 2.36 -34.46
CA LEU A 134 24.31 2.51 -35.70
C LEU A 134 24.23 1.23 -36.53
N LYS A 135 23.89 1.40 -37.80
CA LYS A 135 23.92 0.36 -38.83
C LYS A 135 25.35 0.19 -39.38
N PRO A 136 25.66 -0.91 -40.09
CA PRO A 136 26.98 -1.16 -40.66
C PRO A 136 27.46 -0.11 -41.64
N ASP A 137 26.55 0.53 -42.36
CA ASP A 137 26.81 1.63 -43.31
C ASP A 137 27.07 2.98 -42.62
N GLY A 138 27.01 3.02 -41.29
CA GLY A 138 27.19 4.23 -40.49
C GLY A 138 25.91 5.05 -40.29
N ALA A 139 24.78 4.66 -40.88
CA ALA A 139 23.51 5.34 -40.66
C ALA A 139 22.95 5.01 -39.26
N ILE A 140 22.23 5.96 -38.66
CA ILE A 140 21.55 5.75 -37.38
C ILE A 140 20.10 5.35 -37.64
N SER A 141 19.62 4.29 -36.98
CA SER A 141 18.20 3.97 -36.89
C SER A 141 17.62 4.64 -35.65
N TRP A 142 16.47 5.29 -35.78
CA TRP A 142 15.74 5.92 -34.68
C TRP A 142 14.38 5.26 -34.54
N ASN A 143 14.02 4.81 -33.35
CA ASN A 143 12.78 4.10 -33.09
C ASN A 143 12.08 4.72 -31.87
N LEU A 144 11.19 5.68 -32.14
CA LEU A 144 10.55 6.52 -31.13
C LEU A 144 9.45 5.78 -30.35
N PHE A 145 9.31 6.13 -29.07
CA PHE A 145 8.27 5.62 -28.18
C PHE A 145 7.96 6.60 -27.05
N GLY A 146 6.86 6.34 -26.34
CA GLY A 146 6.43 7.16 -25.23
C GLY A 146 5.21 6.58 -24.54
N MET A 147 4.50 7.42 -23.79
CA MET A 147 3.30 7.03 -23.05
C MET A 147 2.26 6.40 -23.97
N ASN A 148 1.69 5.26 -23.54
CA ASN A 148 0.69 4.49 -24.30
C ASN A 148 1.12 4.05 -25.71
N LYS A 149 2.42 4.19 -26.03
CA LYS A 149 3.02 3.81 -27.31
C LYS A 149 4.31 3.04 -27.06
N PRO A 150 4.26 1.88 -26.38
CA PRO A 150 5.42 1.01 -26.28
C PRO A 150 5.84 0.54 -27.67
N ILE A 151 7.11 0.19 -27.79
CA ILE A 151 7.72 -0.20 -29.05
C ILE A 151 8.42 -1.55 -28.90
N THR A 152 8.39 -2.34 -29.98
CA THR A 152 9.25 -3.51 -30.15
C THR A 152 10.20 -3.27 -31.33
N VAL A 153 11.50 -3.44 -31.10
CA VAL A 153 12.55 -3.20 -32.10
C VAL A 153 13.35 -4.47 -32.33
N SER A 154 13.47 -4.89 -33.59
CA SER A 154 14.44 -5.93 -33.99
C SER A 154 15.81 -5.29 -34.19
N ILE A 155 16.76 -5.58 -33.31
CA ILE A 155 18.12 -5.05 -33.38
C ILE A 155 18.95 -5.93 -34.32
N PRO A 156 19.55 -5.39 -35.40
CA PRO A 156 20.43 -6.15 -36.28
C PRO A 156 21.60 -6.78 -35.53
N ALA A 157 22.06 -7.95 -35.98
CA ALA A 157 23.18 -8.68 -35.35
C ALA A 157 24.53 -7.93 -35.44
N ASP A 158 24.65 -7.01 -36.39
CA ASP A 158 25.82 -6.18 -36.65
C ASP A 158 25.62 -4.71 -36.21
N ALA A 159 24.55 -4.42 -35.48
CA ALA A 159 24.28 -3.10 -34.92
C ALA A 159 25.36 -2.69 -33.91
N LYS A 160 25.65 -1.39 -33.84
CA LYS A 160 26.62 -0.80 -32.90
C LYS A 160 25.97 0.31 -32.08
N LEU A 161 26.51 0.57 -30.89
CA LEU A 161 26.09 1.67 -30.01
C LEU A 161 24.57 1.74 -29.80
N VAL A 162 23.96 0.64 -29.37
CA VAL A 162 22.54 0.62 -29.04
C VAL A 162 22.30 1.48 -27.80
N ARG A 163 21.35 2.41 -27.86
CA ARG A 163 21.05 3.38 -26.81
C ARG A 163 19.55 3.57 -26.65
N CYS A 164 19.14 3.86 -25.43
CA CYS A 164 17.85 4.47 -25.14
C CYS A 164 18.08 5.95 -24.91
N ARG A 165 17.44 6.81 -25.70
CA ARG A 165 17.55 8.26 -25.58
C ARG A 165 16.29 8.83 -24.95
N ILE A 166 16.46 9.75 -24.01
CA ILE A 166 15.43 10.61 -23.42
C ILE A 166 15.56 11.99 -24.07
N HIS A 167 14.47 12.46 -24.65
CA HIS A 167 14.38 13.75 -25.31
C HIS A 167 13.98 14.81 -24.29
N ILE A 168 14.71 15.92 -24.26
CA ILE A 168 14.40 17.07 -23.40
C ILE A 168 13.90 18.23 -24.26
N ILE A 169 14.60 18.50 -25.35
CA ILE A 169 14.27 19.49 -26.36
C ILE A 169 14.54 18.88 -27.74
N GLU A 170 13.66 19.10 -28.73
CA GLU A 170 13.85 18.64 -30.11
C GLU A 170 14.15 19.78 -31.10
N GLU A 171 14.80 19.44 -32.23
CA GLU A 171 15.27 20.40 -33.25
C GLU A 171 14.16 21.25 -33.93
N ASN A 172 12.91 20.81 -33.84
CA ASN A 172 11.78 21.45 -34.54
C ASN A 172 11.14 22.60 -33.75
N GLU A 173 11.45 22.73 -32.45
CA GLU A 173 10.86 23.74 -31.57
C GLU A 173 11.63 25.06 -31.66
N LYS A 174 11.45 25.81 -32.76
CA LYS A 174 12.08 27.14 -32.94
C LYS A 174 11.48 28.25 -32.05
N THR A 175 10.57 27.90 -31.13
CA THR A 175 9.72 28.84 -30.37
C THR A 175 9.94 28.82 -28.86
N ILE A 176 10.81 27.96 -28.34
CA ILE A 176 11.15 27.89 -26.92
C ILE A 176 12.16 28.99 -26.53
N GLY A 177 11.93 29.60 -25.37
CA GLY A 177 12.81 30.64 -24.80
C GLY A 177 14.14 30.08 -24.31
N TYR A 178 15.05 30.97 -23.92
CA TYR A 178 16.25 30.55 -23.20
C TYR A 178 15.88 30.11 -21.79
N GLY A 179 16.45 28.99 -21.36
CA GLY A 179 16.10 28.43 -20.07
C GLY A 179 16.62 27.03 -19.87
N THR A 180 16.22 26.51 -18.72
CA THR A 180 16.50 25.14 -18.31
C THR A 180 15.21 24.36 -18.45
N TYR A 181 15.28 23.26 -19.17
CA TYR A 181 14.16 22.39 -19.46
C TYR A 181 14.39 21.02 -18.85
N THR A 182 13.32 20.38 -18.42
CA THR A 182 13.33 19.07 -17.81
C THR A 182 12.34 18.13 -18.47
N THR A 183 12.68 16.85 -18.42
CA THR A 183 11.80 15.75 -18.78
C THR A 183 11.85 14.72 -17.68
N THR A 184 10.73 14.55 -17.00
CA THR A 184 10.58 13.55 -15.94
C THR A 184 9.84 12.36 -16.49
N ILE A 185 10.44 11.17 -16.40
CA ILE A 185 9.86 9.91 -16.87
C ILE A 185 9.67 8.97 -15.69
N LYS A 186 8.53 8.28 -15.66
CA LYS A 186 8.24 7.19 -14.74
C LYS A 186 8.12 5.86 -15.46
N GLY A 187 8.68 4.81 -14.87
CA GLY A 187 8.54 3.44 -15.37
C GLY A 187 9.20 3.19 -16.73
N LEU A 188 10.31 3.87 -17.04
CA LEU A 188 11.07 3.62 -18.27
C LEU A 188 11.69 2.22 -18.22
N MET A 189 11.19 1.31 -19.06
CA MET A 189 11.62 -0.09 -19.09
C MET A 189 12.12 -0.45 -20.48
N VAL A 190 13.28 -1.10 -20.57
CA VAL A 190 13.76 -1.72 -21.81
C VAL A 190 14.20 -3.14 -21.52
N SER A 191 13.64 -4.11 -22.26
CA SER A 191 13.84 -5.54 -22.02
C SER A 191 13.97 -6.34 -23.31
N ILE A 192 14.52 -7.55 -23.23
CA ILE A 192 14.56 -8.49 -24.36
C ILE A 192 13.20 -9.17 -24.49
N GLY A 193 12.67 -9.23 -25.71
CA GLY A 193 11.39 -9.86 -26.03
C GLY A 193 10.44 -8.93 -26.78
N ASP A 194 9.29 -9.46 -27.15
CA ASP A 194 8.23 -8.81 -27.92
C ASP A 194 7.03 -8.38 -27.06
N LYS A 195 7.16 -8.48 -25.73
CA LYS A 195 6.10 -8.13 -24.78
C LYS A 195 6.56 -6.99 -23.88
N VAL A 196 5.63 -6.09 -23.58
CA VAL A 196 5.78 -5.14 -22.48
C VAL A 196 5.67 -5.92 -21.18
N ILE A 197 6.63 -5.70 -20.29
CA ILE A 197 6.65 -6.27 -18.94
C ILE A 197 6.66 -5.13 -17.92
N PRO A 198 6.23 -5.38 -16.67
CA PRO A 198 6.31 -4.40 -15.60
C PRO A 198 7.73 -3.85 -15.42
N TRP A 199 7.82 -2.61 -14.97
CA TRP A 199 9.11 -2.00 -14.65
C TRP A 199 9.76 -2.70 -13.45
N GLU A 200 11.07 -2.87 -13.52
CA GLU A 200 11.94 -3.27 -12.40
C GLU A 200 13.26 -2.48 -12.46
N PRO A 201 13.98 -2.30 -11.34
CA PRO A 201 15.26 -1.62 -11.33
C PRO A 201 16.34 -2.43 -12.08
N TYR A 202 17.38 -1.75 -12.53
CA TYR A 202 18.50 -2.40 -13.23
C TYR A 202 19.40 -3.18 -12.26
N THR A 203 19.45 -4.50 -12.46
CA THR A 203 20.20 -5.44 -11.63
C THR A 203 21.27 -6.19 -12.45
N GLY A 204 21.98 -5.47 -13.33
CA GLY A 204 23.09 -6.04 -14.11
C GLY A 204 22.67 -7.04 -15.20
N GLY A 205 21.37 -7.16 -15.44
CA GLY A 205 20.79 -8.18 -16.30
C GLY A 205 20.63 -9.55 -15.61
N GLN A 206 20.58 -9.59 -14.28
CA GLN A 206 20.45 -10.83 -13.49
C GLN A 206 19.31 -10.72 -12.47
N PRO A 207 18.64 -11.83 -12.11
CA PRO A 207 17.63 -11.80 -11.06
C PRO A 207 18.21 -11.34 -9.71
N SER A 208 17.43 -10.59 -8.94
CA SER A 208 17.73 -10.25 -7.54
C SER A 208 16.71 -10.89 -6.58
N PRO A 209 17.05 -11.09 -5.30
CA PRO A 209 18.34 -10.84 -4.65
C PRO A 209 19.50 -11.68 -5.21
N SER A 210 20.67 -11.06 -5.25
CA SER A 210 21.97 -11.65 -5.58
C SER A 210 23.06 -10.95 -4.75
N PRO A 211 24.30 -11.46 -4.68
CA PRO A 211 25.41 -10.76 -4.01
C PRO A 211 25.65 -9.32 -4.50
N ASP A 212 25.54 -9.08 -5.81
CA ASP A 212 25.74 -7.75 -6.41
C ASP A 212 24.53 -6.82 -6.23
N TYR A 213 23.34 -7.40 -6.07
CA TYR A 213 22.07 -6.68 -5.93
C TYR A 213 21.26 -7.27 -4.77
N PRO A 214 21.73 -7.12 -3.52
CA PRO A 214 20.99 -7.59 -2.36
C PRO A 214 19.63 -6.89 -2.28
N GLN A 215 18.63 -7.58 -1.74
CA GLN A 215 17.30 -7.05 -1.52
C GLN A 215 16.97 -7.14 -0.04
N GLU A 216 16.62 -6.02 0.56
CA GLU A 216 16.16 -5.97 1.95
C GLU A 216 14.90 -6.83 2.13
N ILE A 217 14.73 -7.35 3.34
CA ILE A 217 13.52 -8.05 3.75
C ILE A 217 12.77 -7.11 4.69
N VAL A 218 11.69 -6.53 4.20
CA VAL A 218 10.82 -5.66 4.99
C VAL A 218 9.82 -6.54 5.73
N SER A 219 9.58 -6.24 7.01
CA SER A 219 8.59 -6.94 7.82
C SER A 219 7.66 -5.98 8.53
N ALA A 220 6.47 -6.46 8.88
CA ALA A 220 5.53 -5.66 9.65
C ALA A 220 6.09 -5.29 11.04
N GLY A 221 5.78 -4.08 11.52
CA GLY A 221 6.16 -3.62 12.87
C GLY A 221 7.67 -3.49 13.10
N SER A 222 8.49 -3.44 12.04
CA SER A 222 9.95 -3.25 12.12
C SER A 222 10.37 -1.90 12.76
N ASP A 223 9.45 -0.93 12.86
CA ASP A 223 9.63 0.32 13.60
C ASP A 223 9.44 0.16 15.13
N GLY A 224 9.14 -1.04 15.59
CA GLY A 224 9.06 -1.41 17.01
C GLY A 224 7.65 -1.40 17.59
N LYS A 225 6.63 -1.03 16.82
CA LYS A 225 5.24 -1.00 17.28
C LYS A 225 4.23 -1.18 16.15
N ILE A 226 3.02 -1.58 16.50
CA ILE A 226 1.86 -1.60 15.60
C ILE A 226 0.70 -0.89 16.29
N GLY A 227 0.11 0.09 15.61
CA GLY A 227 -1.12 0.74 16.03
C GLY A 227 -2.34 -0.03 15.53
N VAL A 228 -3.27 -0.34 16.43
CA VAL A 228 -4.58 -0.93 16.13
C VAL A 228 -5.66 0.09 16.47
N GLU A 229 -6.60 0.30 15.56
CA GLU A 229 -7.76 1.15 15.75
C GLU A 229 -9.05 0.32 15.69
N VAL A 230 -9.97 0.57 16.63
CA VAL A 230 -11.32 0.03 16.67
C VAL A 230 -12.29 1.21 16.47
N ARG A 231 -13.03 1.23 15.36
CA ARG A 231 -13.93 2.33 15.00
C ARG A 231 -15.30 1.84 14.50
N GLY A 232 -16.26 2.76 14.40
CA GLY A 232 -17.50 2.54 13.66
C GLY A 232 -17.31 2.80 12.16
N LYS A 233 -18.31 2.52 11.33
CA LYS A 233 -18.21 2.78 9.88
C LYS A 233 -18.49 4.25 9.53
N ASN A 234 -19.28 4.94 10.36
CA ASN A 234 -19.61 6.35 10.14
C ASN A 234 -18.45 7.22 10.63
N LEU A 235 -17.77 7.86 9.68
CA LEU A 235 -16.61 8.73 9.89
C LEU A 235 -16.99 10.18 10.21
N PHE A 236 -18.29 10.51 10.21
CA PHE A 236 -18.78 11.86 10.39
C PHE A 236 -19.33 12.08 11.80
N GLU A 237 -18.57 12.79 12.64
CA GLU A 237 -19.05 13.29 13.93
C GLU A 237 -19.92 14.53 13.74
N LEU A 238 -21.10 14.55 14.39
CA LEU A 238 -22.01 15.69 14.37
C LEU A 238 -21.62 16.75 15.40
N THR A 239 -20.47 17.39 15.16
CA THR A 239 -19.84 18.37 16.06
C THR A 239 -19.43 19.64 15.29
N GLY A 240 -19.10 20.71 16.04
CA GLY A 240 -18.55 21.92 15.44
C GLY A 240 -19.49 22.74 14.53
N ILE A 241 -20.80 22.44 14.50
CA ILE A 241 -21.79 23.17 13.70
C ILE A 241 -22.15 24.49 14.39
N ARG A 242 -22.08 25.61 13.65
CA ARG A 242 -22.33 26.95 14.17
C ARG A 242 -23.18 27.79 13.23
N ASP A 243 -23.90 28.74 13.81
CA ASP A 243 -24.53 29.83 13.07
C ASP A 243 -23.49 30.63 12.28
N ASN A 244 -23.92 31.22 11.17
CA ASN A 244 -23.14 32.20 10.41
C ASN A 244 -24.06 33.32 9.90
N GLU A 245 -23.50 34.32 9.21
CA GLU A 245 -24.25 35.47 8.70
C GLU A 245 -25.43 35.06 7.77
N TYR A 246 -25.34 33.91 7.12
CA TYR A 246 -26.29 33.42 6.11
C TYR A 246 -27.14 32.24 6.59
N LEU A 247 -26.83 31.62 7.73
CA LEU A 247 -27.53 30.45 8.28
C LEU A 247 -27.67 30.53 9.81
N ARG A 248 -28.86 30.21 10.30
CA ARG A 248 -29.13 29.96 11.71
C ARG A 248 -29.54 28.51 11.95
N ILE A 249 -28.87 27.87 12.89
CA ILE A 249 -29.22 26.58 13.45
C ILE A 249 -30.30 26.82 14.51
N GLU A 250 -31.48 26.25 14.29
CA GLU A 250 -32.60 26.39 15.23
C GLU A 250 -32.46 25.42 16.40
N LYS A 251 -32.07 24.17 16.11
CA LYS A 251 -31.77 23.14 17.10
C LYS A 251 -31.07 21.95 16.45
N ILE A 252 -30.39 21.16 17.28
CA ILE A 252 -29.87 19.84 16.92
C ILE A 252 -30.45 18.84 17.92
N GLU A 253 -31.21 17.86 17.44
CA GLU A 253 -31.80 16.80 18.28
C GLU A 253 -31.86 15.48 17.50
N ASN A 254 -31.59 14.36 18.16
CA ASN A 254 -31.69 13.01 17.55
C ASN A 254 -31.00 12.91 16.18
N ASN A 255 -29.74 13.35 16.10
CA ASN A 255 -28.93 13.38 14.86
C ASN A 255 -29.58 14.13 13.70
N THR A 256 -30.47 15.08 14.01
CA THR A 256 -31.16 15.95 13.06
C THR A 256 -30.78 17.39 13.31
N ILE A 257 -30.29 18.06 12.27
CA ILE A 257 -30.02 19.49 12.22
C ILE A 257 -31.26 20.20 11.67
N TYR A 258 -31.80 21.14 12.43
CA TYR A 258 -32.81 22.07 11.95
C TYR A 258 -32.14 23.42 11.71
N ALA A 259 -32.19 23.91 10.48
CA ALA A 259 -31.52 25.14 10.09
C ALA A 259 -32.38 25.98 9.16
N ARG A 260 -32.15 27.29 9.13
CA ARG A 260 -32.81 28.21 8.20
C ARG A 260 -31.86 29.31 7.73
N PRO A 261 -32.02 29.80 6.50
CA PRO A 261 -31.26 30.96 6.03
C PRO A 261 -31.65 32.23 6.81
N THR A 262 -30.67 33.10 7.08
CA THR A 262 -30.86 34.37 7.82
C THR A 262 -30.83 35.61 6.93
N ASN A 263 -30.03 35.59 5.87
CA ASN A 263 -29.93 36.69 4.92
C ASN A 263 -30.67 36.33 3.63
N MET A 264 -31.87 36.87 3.47
CA MET A 264 -32.68 36.71 2.27
C MET A 264 -32.51 37.97 1.43
N ASN A 265 -31.71 37.90 0.37
CA ASN A 265 -31.62 39.01 -0.58
C ASN A 265 -32.99 39.18 -1.26
N ALA A 266 -33.73 40.20 -0.83
CA ALA A 266 -34.96 40.62 -1.47
C ALA A 266 -34.61 41.55 -2.65
N GLU A 267 -34.19 40.98 -3.78
CA GLU A 267 -34.12 41.75 -5.02
C GLU A 267 -35.07 41.18 -6.08
N SER A 268 -36.00 42.05 -6.48
CA SER A 268 -36.95 42.03 -7.61
C SER A 268 -37.53 40.69 -8.12
N PRO A 269 -38.86 40.62 -8.32
CA PRO A 269 -39.48 39.48 -9.01
C PRO A 269 -38.88 39.35 -10.43
N GLY A 270 -38.16 38.25 -10.70
CA GLY A 270 -37.66 37.92 -12.03
C GLY A 270 -36.16 37.59 -12.15
N THR A 271 -35.36 37.78 -11.09
CA THR A 271 -33.97 37.30 -11.02
C THR A 271 -33.88 36.09 -10.08
N THR A 272 -33.09 35.08 -10.44
CA THR A 272 -32.92 33.82 -9.69
C THR A 272 -32.53 34.09 -8.24
N ASN A 273 -33.44 33.81 -7.30
CA ASN A 273 -33.29 34.06 -5.86
C ASN A 273 -32.24 33.12 -5.23
N TYR A 274 -30.98 33.55 -5.17
CA TYR A 274 -29.96 32.87 -4.37
C TYR A 274 -30.04 33.34 -2.91
N SER A 275 -30.91 32.76 -2.08
CA SER A 275 -30.65 32.77 -0.63
C SER A 275 -29.72 31.61 -0.32
N ASN A 276 -28.43 31.91 -0.21
CA ASN A 276 -27.41 30.89 -0.02
C ASN A 276 -27.12 30.75 1.48
N GLY A 277 -28.01 30.06 2.21
CA GLY A 277 -27.69 29.55 3.55
C GLY A 277 -26.96 28.21 3.43
N TRP A 278 -25.89 28.00 4.21
CA TRP A 278 -25.03 26.81 4.12
C TRP A 278 -24.80 26.23 5.50
N VAL A 279 -25.09 24.95 5.67
CA VAL A 279 -24.67 24.18 6.84
C VAL A 279 -23.23 23.74 6.60
N ASN A 280 -22.29 24.50 7.15
CA ASN A 280 -20.86 24.19 7.06
C ASN A 280 -20.48 23.22 8.17
N PHE A 281 -19.89 22.10 7.77
CA PHE A 281 -19.26 21.16 8.69
C PHE A 281 -17.78 21.50 8.77
N SER A 282 -17.37 22.12 9.88
CA SER A 282 -16.00 22.65 10.04
C SER A 282 -14.96 21.57 10.38
N GLU A 283 -15.44 20.36 10.69
CA GLU A 283 -14.61 19.22 11.05
C GLU A 283 -14.02 18.57 9.80
N LYS A 284 -12.69 18.46 9.77
CA LYS A 284 -11.98 17.74 8.72
C LYS A 284 -12.13 16.24 8.95
N ILE A 285 -12.73 15.56 7.99
CA ILE A 285 -12.94 14.11 7.96
C ILE A 285 -11.72 13.51 7.28
N LYS A 286 -10.97 12.68 8.00
CA LYS A 286 -9.81 11.98 7.44
C LYS A 286 -10.27 10.99 6.37
N VAL A 287 -9.57 10.97 5.25
CA VAL A 287 -9.87 10.08 4.12
C VAL A 287 -8.58 9.58 3.50
N ILE A 288 -8.69 8.48 2.77
CA ILE A 288 -7.59 7.87 2.01
C ILE A 288 -7.80 8.15 0.53
N SER A 289 -6.77 8.65 -0.14
CA SER A 289 -6.77 8.89 -1.59
C SER A 289 -7.04 7.61 -2.37
N GLY A 290 -7.81 7.70 -3.45
CA GLY A 290 -8.13 6.55 -4.31
C GLY A 290 -9.19 5.60 -3.74
N ILE A 291 -9.63 5.77 -2.49
CA ILE A 291 -10.73 5.02 -1.90
C ILE A 291 -12.07 5.66 -2.28
N LEU A 292 -13.06 4.80 -2.57
CA LEU A 292 -14.45 5.21 -2.78
C LEU A 292 -15.15 5.32 -1.43
N TYR A 293 -15.74 6.48 -1.17
CA TYR A 293 -16.62 6.72 -0.03
C TYR A 293 -18.05 6.91 -0.52
N THR A 294 -19.01 6.79 0.40
CA THR A 294 -20.39 7.21 0.18
C THR A 294 -20.80 8.23 1.23
N ILE A 295 -21.36 9.35 0.79
CA ILE A 295 -22.08 10.29 1.65
C ILE A 295 -23.57 9.95 1.59
N SER A 296 -24.18 9.73 2.75
CA SER A 296 -25.62 9.52 2.84
C SER A 296 -26.27 10.38 3.91
N LEU A 297 -27.52 10.78 3.67
CA LEU A 297 -28.34 11.57 4.60
C LEU A 297 -29.82 11.56 4.18
N SER A 298 -30.70 11.96 5.09
CA SER A 298 -32.09 12.31 4.74
C SER A 298 -32.27 13.83 4.81
N TYR A 299 -32.66 14.43 3.70
CA TYR A 299 -32.90 15.88 3.56
C TYR A 299 -34.39 16.19 3.49
N LYS A 300 -34.85 17.21 4.21
CA LYS A 300 -36.23 17.71 4.12
C LYS A 300 -36.26 19.23 4.08
N ALA A 301 -36.92 19.77 3.06
CA ALA A 301 -37.36 21.16 3.10
C ALA A 301 -38.58 21.26 4.05
N VAL A 302 -38.46 22.04 5.12
CA VAL A 302 -39.50 22.16 6.15
C VAL A 302 -40.52 23.21 5.74
N GLN A 303 -40.07 24.43 5.46
CA GLN A 303 -40.94 25.54 5.10
C GLN A 303 -40.22 26.50 4.15
N LYS A 304 -40.93 27.02 3.14
CA LYS A 304 -40.41 28.11 2.30
C LYS A 304 -40.26 29.38 3.14
N MET A 305 -39.14 30.08 2.98
CA MET A 305 -38.88 31.34 3.68
C MET A 305 -39.37 32.57 2.91
N ILE A 306 -39.64 32.40 1.62
CA ILE A 306 -40.19 33.42 0.71
C ILE A 306 -41.26 32.79 -0.21
N GLU A 307 -42.08 33.63 -0.84
CA GLU A 307 -43.08 33.20 -1.81
C GLU A 307 -42.42 32.98 -3.18
N ILE A 308 -42.22 31.71 -3.54
CA ILE A 308 -41.61 31.28 -4.82
C ILE A 308 -42.44 30.17 -5.46
N GLU A 309 -42.55 30.18 -6.79
CA GLU A 309 -43.31 29.18 -7.56
C GLU A 309 -42.66 27.79 -7.46
N LYS A 310 -41.34 27.72 -7.69
CA LYS A 310 -40.55 26.49 -7.64
C LYS A 310 -39.39 26.63 -6.65
N LEU A 311 -39.10 25.54 -5.94
CA LEU A 311 -37.97 25.43 -5.04
C LEU A 311 -36.74 24.96 -5.84
N ASP A 312 -35.64 25.69 -5.75
CA ASP A 312 -34.37 25.27 -6.35
C ASP A 312 -33.82 24.04 -5.61
N PRO A 313 -33.07 23.15 -6.29
CA PRO A 313 -32.44 22.03 -5.61
C PRO A 313 -31.47 22.54 -4.53
N ALA A 314 -31.36 21.76 -3.45
CA ALA A 314 -30.25 21.93 -2.52
C ALA A 314 -28.99 21.36 -3.16
N ARG A 315 -27.82 21.62 -2.58
CA ARG A 315 -26.55 21.08 -3.05
C ARG A 315 -25.76 20.56 -1.88
N ILE A 316 -25.02 19.48 -2.14
CA ILE A 316 -23.89 19.09 -1.31
C ILE A 316 -22.61 19.45 -2.04
N LEU A 317 -21.71 20.15 -1.34
CA LEU A 317 -20.38 20.44 -1.87
C LEU A 317 -19.34 19.85 -0.95
N VAL A 318 -18.42 19.07 -1.51
CA VAL A 318 -17.27 18.49 -0.79
C VAL A 318 -16.02 19.22 -1.25
N PHE A 319 -15.15 19.56 -0.32
CA PHE A 319 -13.94 20.33 -0.58
C PHE A 319 -12.69 19.56 -0.15
N LYS A 320 -11.63 19.72 -0.94
CA LYS A 320 -10.24 19.50 -0.57
C LYS A 320 -9.69 20.85 -0.12
N ASP A 321 -9.46 21.00 1.18
CA ASP A 321 -9.12 22.29 1.80
C ASP A 321 -10.10 23.42 1.44
N SER A 322 -9.70 24.68 1.57
CA SER A 322 -10.61 25.83 1.49
C SER A 322 -11.11 26.20 0.09
N GLU A 323 -10.50 25.68 -0.98
CA GLU A 323 -10.67 26.25 -2.33
C GLU A 323 -11.03 25.23 -3.42
N ASN A 324 -10.73 23.93 -3.24
CA ASN A 324 -10.91 22.95 -4.31
C ASN A 324 -12.16 22.10 -4.09
N ILE A 325 -13.18 22.30 -4.92
CA ILE A 325 -14.41 21.49 -4.89
C ILE A 325 -14.13 20.11 -5.52
N ILE A 326 -14.38 19.06 -4.76
CA ILE A 326 -14.30 17.65 -5.20
C ILE A 326 -15.64 17.18 -5.76
N LEU A 327 -16.75 17.62 -5.14
CA LEU A 327 -18.10 17.18 -5.46
C LEU A 327 -19.05 18.37 -5.39
N ASN A 328 -20.00 18.46 -6.32
CA ASN A 328 -21.08 19.43 -6.30
C ASN A 328 -22.35 18.79 -6.89
N GLU A 329 -23.14 18.17 -6.03
CA GLU A 329 -24.29 17.36 -6.42
C GLU A 329 -25.60 17.99 -5.96
N GLU A 330 -26.64 17.87 -6.80
CA GLU A 330 -27.95 18.42 -6.53
C GLU A 330 -28.81 17.46 -5.70
N ILE A 331 -29.40 17.99 -4.64
CA ILE A 331 -30.36 17.32 -3.77
C ILE A 331 -31.76 17.80 -4.14
N LYS A 332 -32.61 16.85 -4.54
CA LYS A 332 -34.03 17.12 -4.77
C LYS A 332 -34.69 17.59 -3.48
N GLN A 333 -35.38 18.72 -3.53
CA GLN A 333 -36.14 19.24 -2.40
C GLN A 333 -37.63 18.86 -2.49
N GLU A 334 -38.17 18.31 -1.41
CA GLU A 334 -39.62 18.10 -1.24
C GLU A 334 -40.09 18.73 0.07
N ILE A 335 -41.10 19.61 -0.02
CA ILE A 335 -41.64 20.27 1.17
C ILE A 335 -42.38 19.26 2.03
N GLY A 336 -42.05 19.23 3.32
CA GLY A 336 -42.73 18.39 4.30
C GLY A 336 -42.30 16.92 4.30
N LYS A 337 -41.54 16.47 3.30
CA LYS A 337 -41.10 15.08 3.14
C LYS A 337 -39.58 14.96 3.15
N TYR A 338 -39.08 13.85 3.69
CA TYR A 338 -37.67 13.51 3.58
C TYR A 338 -37.39 12.88 2.22
N VAL A 339 -36.24 13.23 1.66
CA VAL A 339 -35.61 12.60 0.51
C VAL A 339 -34.30 12.01 1.01
N ASP A 340 -34.12 10.71 0.81
CA ASP A 340 -32.85 10.05 1.09
C ASP A 340 -31.87 10.35 -0.05
N VAL A 341 -30.65 10.70 0.34
CA VAL A 341 -29.56 11.12 -0.54
C VAL A 341 -28.43 10.12 -0.34
N GLU A 342 -27.90 9.62 -1.45
CA GLU A 342 -26.80 8.66 -1.50
C GLU A 342 -25.88 9.09 -2.64
N ILE A 343 -24.65 9.49 -2.30
CA ILE A 343 -23.73 10.05 -3.29
C ILE A 343 -22.37 9.37 -3.15
N PRO A 344 -21.89 8.67 -4.19
CA PRO A 344 -20.54 8.14 -4.22
C PRO A 344 -19.53 9.29 -4.34
N LEU A 345 -18.42 9.18 -3.61
CA LEU A 345 -17.34 10.16 -3.55
C LEU A 345 -16.00 9.43 -3.73
N LEU A 346 -15.38 9.58 -4.90
CA LEU A 346 -14.01 9.12 -5.12
C LEU A 346 -13.03 10.21 -4.66
N ILE A 347 -12.13 9.86 -3.73
CA ILE A 347 -11.18 10.83 -3.17
C ILE A 347 -9.99 11.03 -4.12
N PRO A 348 -9.71 12.27 -4.57
CA PRO A 348 -8.58 12.55 -5.46
C PRO A 348 -7.23 12.28 -4.79
N ASP A 349 -6.22 12.00 -5.59
CA ASP A 349 -4.85 11.77 -5.12
C ASP A 349 -4.30 12.93 -4.27
N GLY A 350 -3.52 12.57 -3.24
CA GLY A 350 -2.92 13.51 -2.31
C GLY A 350 -3.94 14.27 -1.46
N THR A 351 -5.10 13.67 -1.19
CA THR A 351 -6.12 14.20 -0.27
C THR A 351 -6.13 13.34 0.98
N ASP A 352 -5.83 13.96 2.13
CA ASP A 352 -5.79 13.32 3.46
C ASP A 352 -7.04 13.63 4.31
N SER A 353 -7.78 14.66 3.89
CA SER A 353 -8.94 15.17 4.60
C SER A 353 -9.91 15.88 3.67
N ILE A 354 -11.18 15.80 4.01
CA ILE A 354 -12.27 16.53 3.35
C ILE A 354 -13.11 17.24 4.40
N TYR A 355 -13.85 18.24 3.95
CA TYR A 355 -15.05 18.69 4.66
C TYR A 355 -16.12 19.00 3.62
N PHE A 356 -17.37 19.10 4.04
CA PHE A 356 -18.47 19.36 3.12
C PHE A 356 -19.45 20.36 3.70
N THR A 357 -20.36 20.79 2.84
CA THR A 357 -21.44 21.72 3.18
C THR A 357 -22.71 21.31 2.47
N ILE A 358 -23.85 21.66 3.08
CA ILE A 358 -25.16 21.42 2.49
C ILE A 358 -25.92 22.74 2.41
N THR A 359 -26.47 23.06 1.24
CA THR A 359 -27.21 24.30 1.04
C THR A 359 -28.67 24.21 1.48
N CYS A 360 -29.19 25.35 1.93
CA CYS A 360 -30.54 25.55 2.45
C CYS A 360 -31.24 26.64 1.63
N ASN A 361 -31.39 26.40 0.31
CA ASN A 361 -31.88 27.40 -0.63
C ASN A 361 -33.36 27.71 -0.39
N ASN A 362 -33.67 28.95 0.02
CA ASN A 362 -35.02 29.51 0.15
C ASN A 362 -35.98 28.77 1.09
N CYS A 363 -35.48 27.85 1.93
CA CYS A 363 -36.28 27.09 2.88
C CYS A 363 -35.55 26.85 4.21
N SER A 364 -36.31 26.70 5.28
CA SER A 364 -35.81 25.99 6.46
C SER A 364 -35.71 24.51 6.15
N VAL A 365 -34.71 23.85 6.72
CA VAL A 365 -34.37 22.46 6.42
C VAL A 365 -34.28 21.63 7.68
N ALA A 366 -34.52 20.33 7.52
CA ALA A 366 -34.16 19.31 8.48
C ALA A 366 -33.26 18.29 7.79
N ILE A 367 -32.03 18.13 8.27
CA ILE A 367 -31.04 17.20 7.74
C ILE A 367 -30.73 16.20 8.83
N LYS A 368 -30.90 14.90 8.57
CA LYS A 368 -30.62 13.88 9.58
C LYS A 368 -29.86 12.69 9.02
N ASN A 369 -29.34 11.87 9.92
CA ASN A 369 -28.68 10.61 9.60
C ASN A 369 -27.52 10.80 8.62
N ILE A 370 -26.74 11.87 8.81
CA ILE A 370 -25.56 12.14 7.99
C ILE A 370 -24.52 11.06 8.29
N GLN A 371 -24.05 10.40 7.26
CA GLN A 371 -23.04 9.35 7.34
C GLN A 371 -22.07 9.48 6.18
N ILE A 372 -20.79 9.39 6.51
CA ILE A 372 -19.72 9.15 5.53
C ILE A 372 -19.10 7.81 5.88
N GLU A 373 -19.04 6.91 4.93
CA GLU A 373 -18.47 5.58 5.11
C GLU A 373 -17.66 5.17 3.88
N GLU A 374 -16.72 4.25 4.07
CA GLU A 374 -15.98 3.62 2.98
C GLU A 374 -16.88 2.64 2.20
N GLY A 375 -16.76 2.63 0.88
CA GLY A 375 -17.53 1.76 0.00
C GLY A 375 -18.92 2.30 -0.31
N GLY A 376 -19.92 1.41 -0.32
CA GLY A 376 -21.29 1.70 -0.75
C GLY A 376 -22.25 2.07 0.38
N TYR A 377 -23.45 2.50 0.02
CA TYR A 377 -24.50 2.89 0.96
C TYR A 377 -24.92 1.75 1.90
N THR A 378 -24.91 2.01 3.21
CA THR A 378 -25.51 1.14 4.21
C THR A 378 -26.49 1.88 5.13
N PHE A 379 -27.24 1.14 5.94
CA PHE A 379 -28.13 1.75 6.93
C PHE A 379 -27.36 2.62 7.92
N TYR A 380 -27.94 3.78 8.25
CA TYR A 380 -27.36 4.75 9.17
C TYR A 380 -26.99 4.14 10.54
N GLU A 381 -25.77 4.41 10.99
CA GLU A 381 -25.33 4.27 12.37
C GLU A 381 -24.65 5.58 12.85
N PRO A 382 -24.74 5.92 14.13
CA PRO A 382 -24.10 7.13 14.65
C PRO A 382 -22.57 7.02 14.60
N TYR A 383 -21.90 8.17 14.58
CA TYR A 383 -20.45 8.23 14.79
C TYR A 383 -20.07 7.63 16.15
N HIS A 384 -18.89 7.03 16.15
CA HIS A 384 -18.30 6.39 17.30
C HIS A 384 -16.84 6.80 17.40
N GLU A 385 -16.48 7.48 18.49
CA GLU A 385 -15.10 7.88 18.76
C GLU A 385 -14.17 6.66 18.74
N PRO A 386 -13.14 6.62 17.86
CA PRO A 386 -12.24 5.48 17.75
C PRO A 386 -11.52 5.16 19.05
N GLN A 387 -11.30 3.87 19.29
CA GLN A 387 -10.44 3.36 20.37
C GLN A 387 -9.12 2.89 19.76
N SER A 388 -8.01 3.17 20.42
CA SER A 388 -6.68 2.77 19.91
C SER A 388 -5.94 1.87 20.89
N LEU A 389 -5.14 0.97 20.34
CA LEU A 389 -4.21 0.10 21.04
C LEU A 389 -2.85 0.18 20.34
N SER A 390 -1.77 0.28 21.11
CA SER A 390 -0.41 0.16 20.58
C SER A 390 0.19 -1.15 21.08
N ILE A 391 0.70 -1.96 20.17
CA ILE A 391 1.33 -3.25 20.43
C ILE A 391 2.83 -3.11 20.19
N SER A 392 3.66 -3.56 21.14
CA SER A 392 5.12 -3.53 21.04
C SER A 392 5.65 -4.71 20.22
N THR A 393 6.40 -4.39 19.16
CA THR A 393 7.01 -5.35 18.24
C THR A 393 8.52 -5.08 18.13
N PRO A 394 9.30 -5.22 19.22
CA PRO A 394 10.71 -4.79 19.24
C PRO A 394 11.60 -5.50 18.22
N THR A 395 11.19 -6.66 17.72
CA THR A 395 11.85 -7.45 16.68
C THR A 395 11.05 -7.51 15.38
N GLY A 396 10.03 -6.65 15.23
CA GLY A 396 9.01 -6.77 14.19
C GLY A 396 8.13 -8.01 14.35
N LEU A 397 7.33 -8.26 13.31
CA LEU A 397 6.59 -9.50 13.10
C LEU A 397 6.98 -10.09 11.72
N PRO A 398 8.19 -10.65 11.58
CA PRO A 398 8.58 -11.32 10.34
C PRO A 398 7.73 -12.56 10.05
N ALA A 399 7.58 -12.88 8.76
CA ALA A 399 6.88 -14.07 8.30
C ALA A 399 7.55 -14.70 7.08
N ILE A 400 7.47 -16.03 6.98
CA ILE A 400 7.99 -16.77 5.84
C ILE A 400 6.81 -17.44 5.12
N PRO A 401 6.65 -17.24 3.79
CA PRO A 401 5.61 -17.91 3.04
C PRO A 401 5.93 -19.40 2.89
N VAL A 402 4.93 -20.24 3.13
CA VAL A 402 5.04 -21.71 3.09
C VAL A 402 3.94 -22.31 2.21
N ASP A 403 4.20 -23.50 1.67
CA ASP A 403 3.22 -24.17 0.80
C ASP A 403 2.10 -24.83 1.64
N THR A 404 2.42 -25.27 2.87
CA THR A 404 1.51 -25.88 3.85
C THR A 404 1.95 -25.57 5.28
N ASP A 405 1.06 -25.83 6.24
CA ASP A 405 1.31 -25.76 7.69
C ASP A 405 1.66 -24.36 8.20
N GLY A 406 1.16 -23.33 7.52
CA GLY A 406 1.21 -21.95 8.02
C GLY A 406 0.29 -21.73 9.22
N ASN A 407 0.63 -20.74 10.05
CA ASN A 407 -0.18 -20.32 11.20
C ASN A 407 -1.30 -19.33 10.83
N TYR A 408 -1.28 -18.77 9.61
CA TYR A 408 -2.46 -18.16 8.98
C TYR A 408 -2.41 -18.29 7.45
N THR A 409 -3.54 -18.01 6.80
CA THR A 409 -3.69 -17.94 5.34
C THR A 409 -4.18 -16.55 4.97
N ASP A 410 -3.49 -15.87 4.05
CA ASP A 410 -3.90 -14.54 3.61
C ASP A 410 -5.07 -14.58 2.60
N ALA A 411 -5.54 -13.41 2.18
CA ALA A 411 -6.65 -13.27 1.24
C ALA A 411 -6.38 -13.86 -0.15
N ASN A 412 -5.11 -14.05 -0.53
CA ASN A 412 -4.70 -14.66 -1.80
C ASN A 412 -4.56 -16.20 -1.70
N GLY A 413 -4.75 -16.77 -0.50
CA GLY A 413 -4.60 -18.20 -0.24
C GLY A 413 -3.16 -18.63 0.07
N GLN A 414 -2.21 -17.69 0.23
CA GLN A 414 -0.84 -18.02 0.63
C GLN A 414 -0.81 -18.29 2.14
N GLN A 415 -0.17 -19.39 2.53
CA GLN A 415 0.07 -19.72 3.93
C GLN A 415 1.37 -19.12 4.43
N TRP A 416 1.38 -18.70 5.69
CA TRP A 416 2.53 -18.03 6.30
C TRP A 416 2.88 -18.68 7.62
N ILE A 417 4.17 -18.82 7.93
CA ILE A 417 4.64 -19.00 9.31
C ILE A 417 5.15 -17.64 9.76
N ALA A 418 4.35 -16.96 10.57
CA ALA A 418 4.61 -15.60 11.03
C ALA A 418 4.87 -15.52 12.52
N ASP A 419 5.67 -14.55 12.93
CA ASP A 419 5.57 -14.01 14.28
C ASP A 419 4.19 -13.37 14.46
N TYR A 420 3.61 -13.49 15.65
CA TYR A 420 2.28 -12.94 15.92
C TYR A 420 2.10 -12.54 17.37
N VAL A 421 1.13 -11.66 17.60
CA VAL A 421 0.68 -11.27 18.93
C VAL A 421 -0.70 -11.86 19.16
N ASP A 422 -0.89 -12.56 20.28
CA ASP A 422 -2.16 -13.10 20.74
C ASP A 422 -2.56 -12.42 22.06
N LEU A 423 -3.45 -11.42 21.95
CA LEU A 423 -3.85 -10.60 23.09
C LEU A 423 -4.72 -11.38 24.09
N LYS A 424 -5.40 -12.44 23.66
CA LYS A 424 -6.22 -13.30 24.52
C LYS A 424 -5.35 -14.21 25.39
N ARG A 425 -4.26 -14.74 24.82
CA ARG A 425 -3.23 -15.48 25.57
C ARG A 425 -2.26 -14.58 26.31
N GLU A 426 -2.31 -13.28 26.04
CA GLU A 426 -1.39 -12.27 26.59
C GLU A 426 0.07 -12.53 26.16
N LYS A 427 0.27 -13.05 24.93
CA LYS A 427 1.59 -13.47 24.42
C LYS A 427 1.96 -12.81 23.10
N TYR A 428 3.24 -12.49 22.98
CA TYR A 428 3.96 -12.38 21.71
C TYR A 428 4.60 -13.74 21.40
N VAL A 429 4.45 -14.24 20.16
CA VAL A 429 4.96 -15.55 19.72
C VAL A 429 5.91 -15.36 18.55
N GLN A 430 7.17 -15.75 18.75
CA GLN A 430 8.23 -15.70 17.75
C GLN A 430 8.47 -17.07 17.11
N ASN A 431 8.07 -17.21 15.85
CA ASN A 431 8.30 -18.39 15.01
C ASN A 431 9.47 -18.21 14.04
N VAL A 432 9.86 -16.98 13.72
CA VAL A 432 10.91 -16.68 12.75
C VAL A 432 12.17 -16.17 13.45
N CYS A 433 13.32 -16.66 13.00
CA CYS A 433 14.62 -16.16 13.41
C CYS A 433 15.21 -15.34 12.26
N ASP A 434 15.67 -14.13 12.56
CA ASP A 434 16.56 -13.38 11.69
C ASP A 434 18.01 -13.70 12.04
N LEU A 435 18.80 -14.06 11.03
CA LEU A 435 20.18 -14.50 11.17
C LEU A 435 21.11 -13.51 10.44
N PRO A 436 21.63 -12.48 11.13
CA PRO A 436 22.56 -11.51 10.54
C PRO A 436 23.92 -12.18 10.37
N LEU A 437 24.23 -12.67 9.16
CA LEU A 437 25.35 -13.57 8.91
C LEU A 437 26.72 -12.94 9.21
N LYS A 438 26.80 -11.61 9.19
CA LYS A 438 28.00 -10.81 9.47
C LYS A 438 28.32 -10.71 10.97
N ASP A 439 27.29 -10.66 11.82
CA ASP A 439 27.45 -10.40 13.26
C ASP A 439 27.55 -11.67 14.10
N ILE A 440 27.36 -12.82 13.46
CA ILE A 440 27.41 -14.13 14.11
C ILE A 440 28.61 -14.94 13.62
N ASN A 441 29.24 -15.65 14.56
CA ASN A 441 30.36 -16.52 14.24
C ASN A 441 29.87 -17.90 13.79
N LEU A 442 29.39 -18.00 12.55
CA LEU A 442 29.03 -19.27 11.92
C LEU A 442 30.26 -19.98 11.34
N GLU A 443 30.36 -21.27 11.65
CA GLU A 443 31.35 -22.18 11.07
C GLU A 443 30.87 -22.66 9.69
N TRP A 444 31.12 -21.83 8.67
CA TRP A 444 30.76 -22.14 7.29
C TRP A 444 31.56 -23.32 6.72
N CYS A 445 30.84 -24.24 6.10
CA CYS A 445 31.35 -25.38 5.35
C CYS A 445 30.91 -25.27 3.88
N THR A 446 31.54 -26.04 3.00
CA THR A 446 31.12 -26.21 1.60
C THR A 446 31.16 -27.69 1.22
N TRP A 447 30.25 -28.11 0.34
CA TRP A 447 30.31 -29.45 -0.27
C TRP A 447 31.39 -29.58 -1.35
N GLY A 448 31.94 -28.44 -1.78
CA GLY A 448 32.96 -28.36 -2.82
C GLY A 448 32.64 -27.29 -3.84
N VAL A 449 33.68 -26.63 -4.36
CA VAL A 449 33.53 -25.72 -5.51
C VAL A 449 33.04 -26.50 -6.72
N ASN A 450 31.96 -26.03 -7.37
CA ASN A 450 31.35 -26.70 -8.53
C ASN A 450 31.00 -28.17 -8.29
N TYR A 451 30.61 -28.52 -7.06
CA TYR A 451 30.45 -29.92 -6.64
C TYR A 451 29.42 -30.70 -7.49
N ILE A 452 28.25 -30.11 -7.74
CA ILE A 452 27.16 -30.77 -8.50
C ILE A 452 27.04 -30.23 -9.93
N VAL A 453 27.16 -28.91 -10.09
CA VAL A 453 27.00 -28.23 -11.37
C VAL A 453 28.17 -27.29 -11.63
N SER A 454 28.43 -27.03 -12.91
CA SER A 454 29.35 -25.96 -13.29
C SER A 454 28.79 -24.59 -12.90
N ASN A 455 29.63 -23.74 -12.34
CA ASN A 455 29.32 -22.40 -11.85
C ASN A 455 28.30 -22.33 -10.70
N GLY A 456 28.29 -23.34 -9.82
CA GLY A 456 27.47 -23.35 -8.61
C GLY A 456 28.27 -23.88 -7.42
N THR A 457 28.37 -23.07 -6.36
CA THR A 457 29.04 -23.45 -5.12
C THR A 457 28.07 -23.30 -3.96
N GLY A 458 27.84 -24.39 -3.21
CA GLY A 458 26.99 -24.39 -2.03
C GLY A 458 27.78 -24.26 -0.74
N PHE A 459 27.28 -23.42 0.16
CA PHE A 459 27.77 -23.21 1.51
C PHE A 459 26.69 -23.59 2.52
N TYR A 460 27.10 -24.09 3.68
CA TYR A 460 26.18 -24.38 4.76
C TYR A 460 26.80 -24.12 6.12
N ALA A 461 25.93 -23.84 7.09
CA ALA A 461 26.32 -23.68 8.48
C ALA A 461 25.29 -24.35 9.38
N TYR A 462 25.78 -25.18 10.30
CA TYR A 462 24.93 -25.81 11.31
C TYR A 462 24.44 -24.77 12.32
N LEU A 463 23.16 -24.87 12.67
CA LEU A 463 22.49 -24.01 13.63
C LEU A 463 22.42 -24.65 15.02
N THR A 464 23.31 -25.59 15.35
CA THR A 464 23.30 -26.32 16.62
C THR A 464 23.51 -25.44 17.85
N LYS A 465 24.14 -24.27 17.68
CA LYS A 465 24.30 -23.25 18.72
C LYS A 465 23.18 -22.19 18.69
N TYR A 466 22.23 -22.32 17.77
CA TYR A 466 21.13 -21.39 17.50
C TYR A 466 19.78 -22.15 17.55
N ALA A 467 18.68 -21.48 17.18
CA ALA A 467 17.38 -22.14 17.19
C ALA A 467 17.33 -23.27 16.14
N HIS A 468 16.68 -24.37 16.52
CA HIS A 468 16.46 -25.48 15.60
C HIS A 468 15.59 -25.05 14.42
N VAL A 469 15.89 -25.54 13.23
CA VAL A 469 15.12 -25.31 12.00
C VAL A 469 13.78 -26.05 12.08
N GLY A 470 12.68 -25.32 11.91
CA GLY A 470 11.31 -25.87 11.91
C GLY A 470 10.70 -26.06 10.52
N ASN A 471 11.23 -25.40 9.49
CA ASN A 471 10.76 -25.51 8.10
C ASN A 471 11.92 -25.30 7.12
N THR A 472 11.80 -25.82 5.91
CA THR A 472 12.84 -25.67 4.87
C THR A 472 12.81 -24.30 4.19
N LYS A 473 11.66 -23.62 4.19
CA LYS A 473 11.51 -22.28 3.60
C LYS A 473 12.33 -21.25 4.36
N THR A 474 12.93 -20.33 3.60
CA THR A 474 13.80 -19.26 4.10
C THR A 474 13.61 -18.01 3.25
N LEU A 475 14.01 -16.85 3.75
CA LEU A 475 14.25 -15.66 2.96
C LEU A 475 15.70 -15.22 3.19
N ALA A 476 16.40 -14.72 2.17
CA ALA A 476 17.77 -14.25 2.35
C ALA A 476 18.06 -13.03 1.49
N THR A 477 18.75 -12.03 2.03
CA THR A 477 18.96 -10.75 1.32
C THR A 477 19.82 -10.86 0.07
N ILE A 478 20.60 -11.93 -0.08
CA ILE A 478 21.54 -12.15 -1.19
C ILE A 478 21.15 -13.26 -2.15
N CYS A 479 20.04 -13.98 -1.93
CA CYS A 479 19.54 -15.00 -2.86
C CYS A 479 18.11 -15.43 -2.53
N GLN A 480 17.38 -15.91 -3.54
CA GLN A 480 15.99 -16.37 -3.38
C GLN A 480 15.92 -17.76 -2.73
N HIS A 481 14.79 -18.08 -2.11
CA HIS A 481 14.54 -19.44 -1.67
C HIS A 481 14.57 -20.44 -2.83
N ASN A 482 15.28 -21.55 -2.64
CA ASN A 482 15.29 -22.67 -3.57
C ASN A 482 15.48 -24.00 -2.84
N ALA A 483 14.44 -24.85 -2.82
CA ALA A 483 14.49 -26.14 -2.14
C ALA A 483 15.63 -27.07 -2.63
N ASP A 484 16.10 -26.89 -3.88
CA ASP A 484 17.20 -27.64 -4.47
C ASP A 484 18.57 -26.92 -4.32
N ALA A 485 18.71 -25.94 -3.42
CA ALA A 485 19.97 -25.20 -3.27
C ALA A 485 21.15 -26.06 -2.79
N TRP A 486 20.89 -27.19 -2.10
CA TRP A 486 21.93 -28.05 -1.53
C TRP A 486 23.07 -28.39 -2.51
N GLY A 487 24.32 -28.35 -2.00
CA GLY A 487 25.52 -28.70 -2.78
C GLY A 487 25.83 -27.78 -3.96
N GLY A 488 25.20 -26.59 -4.05
CA GLY A 488 25.37 -25.68 -5.17
C GLY A 488 24.55 -26.07 -6.41
N ARG A 489 23.62 -27.03 -6.30
CA ARG A 489 22.84 -27.55 -7.43
C ARG A 489 21.96 -26.50 -8.09
N LYS A 490 21.41 -25.58 -7.28
CA LYS A 490 20.69 -24.39 -7.72
C LYS A 490 21.16 -23.20 -6.87
N ILE A 491 21.11 -22.01 -7.46
CA ILE A 491 21.34 -20.77 -6.74
C ILE A 491 20.12 -20.50 -5.85
N GLY A 492 20.39 -20.12 -4.61
CA GLY A 492 19.35 -19.83 -3.64
C GLY A 492 19.71 -20.18 -2.20
N CYS A 493 18.77 -19.89 -1.31
CA CYS A 493 18.82 -20.28 0.10
C CYS A 493 17.80 -21.37 0.41
N ASN A 494 18.13 -22.22 1.38
CA ASN A 494 17.23 -23.24 1.92
C ASN A 494 17.63 -23.53 3.36
N ALA A 495 16.72 -24.07 4.15
CA ALA A 495 17.05 -24.68 5.44
C ALA A 495 16.79 -26.19 5.41
N GLU A 496 17.50 -26.92 6.26
CA GLU A 496 17.32 -28.37 6.41
C GLU A 496 16.96 -28.71 7.85
N VAL A 497 15.75 -29.26 8.02
CA VAL A 497 15.12 -29.51 9.33
C VAL A 497 15.90 -30.55 10.13
N ASN A 498 16.12 -31.74 9.55
CA ASN A 498 16.74 -32.86 10.27
C ASN A 498 18.23 -32.64 10.52
N GLY A 499 18.92 -32.04 9.55
CA GLY A 499 20.34 -31.71 9.66
C GLY A 499 20.60 -30.45 10.49
N ASN A 500 19.56 -29.65 10.76
CA ASN A 500 19.62 -28.37 11.46
C ASN A 500 20.71 -27.43 10.91
N TYR A 501 20.62 -27.10 9.64
CA TYR A 501 21.54 -26.16 8.99
C TYR A 501 20.81 -25.29 7.97
N ILE A 502 21.39 -24.14 7.67
CA ILE A 502 21.01 -23.33 6.51
C ILE A 502 22.00 -23.54 5.37
N THR A 503 21.51 -23.38 4.15
CA THR A 503 22.25 -23.46 2.91
C THR A 503 22.16 -22.14 2.18
N ILE A 504 23.29 -21.68 1.63
CA ILE A 504 23.36 -20.60 0.66
C ILE A 504 24.18 -21.09 -0.52
N SER A 505 23.61 -21.02 -1.71
CA SER A 505 24.27 -21.41 -2.95
C SER A 505 24.32 -20.21 -3.88
N LEU A 506 25.53 -19.87 -4.31
CA LEU A 506 25.84 -18.72 -5.17
C LEU A 506 26.50 -19.20 -6.46
N HIS A 507 26.53 -18.33 -7.47
CA HIS A 507 27.34 -18.64 -8.63
C HIS A 507 28.80 -18.63 -8.23
N THR A 508 29.57 -19.58 -8.75
CA THR A 508 31.01 -19.62 -8.46
C THR A 508 31.72 -18.37 -8.99
N SER A 509 31.19 -17.76 -10.05
CA SER A 509 31.63 -16.47 -10.58
C SER A 509 31.42 -15.28 -9.66
N ASP A 510 30.54 -15.38 -8.66
CA ASP A 510 30.31 -14.32 -7.68
C ASP A 510 31.42 -14.30 -6.61
N LEU A 511 32.21 -15.38 -6.53
CA LEU A 511 33.29 -15.54 -5.56
C LEU A 511 34.60 -14.98 -6.14
N ASP A 512 35.24 -14.08 -5.40
CA ASP A 512 36.55 -13.51 -5.77
C ASP A 512 37.63 -14.58 -6.07
N ASP A 513 37.73 -15.61 -5.23
CA ASP A 513 38.62 -16.76 -5.42
C ASP A 513 37.92 -18.06 -5.01
N ALA A 514 37.60 -18.88 -6.00
CA ALA A 514 37.06 -20.23 -5.80
C ALA A 514 38.02 -21.31 -6.32
N SER A 515 39.34 -21.08 -6.29
CA SER A 515 40.33 -22.07 -6.75
C SER A 515 40.40 -23.32 -5.85
N ASP A 516 39.97 -23.19 -4.58
CA ASP A 516 39.74 -24.31 -3.67
C ASP A 516 38.62 -23.99 -2.66
N ASN A 517 38.23 -24.99 -1.87
CA ASN A 517 37.14 -24.88 -0.91
C ASN A 517 37.38 -23.85 0.20
N LYS A 518 38.63 -23.70 0.67
CA LYS A 518 38.95 -22.76 1.75
C LYS A 518 38.82 -21.33 1.24
N LYS A 519 39.36 -21.05 0.07
CA LYS A 519 39.29 -19.73 -0.58
C LYS A 519 37.86 -19.37 -0.98
N ALA A 520 37.06 -20.34 -1.43
CA ALA A 520 35.65 -20.13 -1.71
C ALA A 520 34.88 -19.69 -0.46
N ILE A 521 35.15 -20.32 0.70
CA ILE A 521 34.56 -19.92 1.99
C ILE A 521 35.02 -18.51 2.39
N GLU A 522 36.31 -18.18 2.22
CA GLU A 522 36.84 -16.83 2.50
C GLU A 522 36.16 -15.77 1.60
N SER A 523 35.99 -16.06 0.32
CA SER A 523 35.27 -15.19 -0.63
C SER A 523 33.79 -15.01 -0.25
N PHE A 524 33.12 -16.11 0.14
CA PHE A 524 31.73 -16.04 0.60
C PHE A 524 31.58 -15.19 1.87
N LYS A 525 32.50 -15.33 2.84
CA LYS A 525 32.50 -14.48 4.05
C LYS A 525 32.68 -13.00 3.70
N LYS A 526 33.51 -12.68 2.71
CA LYS A 526 33.67 -11.32 2.22
C LYS A 526 32.36 -10.76 1.62
N ILE A 527 31.63 -11.55 0.84
CA ILE A 527 30.29 -11.17 0.35
C ILE A 527 29.37 -10.87 1.54
N VAL A 528 29.32 -11.75 2.53
CA VAL A 528 28.51 -11.55 3.75
C VAL A 528 28.87 -10.24 4.45
N GLU A 529 30.16 -9.92 4.60
CA GLU A 529 30.63 -8.68 5.21
C GLU A 529 30.26 -7.42 4.41
N GLN A 530 30.27 -7.52 3.07
CA GLN A 530 29.99 -6.40 2.15
C GLN A 530 28.51 -6.12 1.94
N THR A 531 27.66 -7.13 2.04
CA THR A 531 26.23 -7.05 1.69
C THR A 531 25.29 -6.92 2.89
N ASP A 532 25.82 -7.03 4.11
CA ASP A 532 25.01 -7.17 5.33
C ASP A 532 23.98 -8.29 5.18
N ALA A 533 24.49 -9.49 4.87
CA ALA A 533 23.63 -10.61 4.49
C ALA A 533 22.80 -11.12 5.69
N HIS A 534 21.48 -11.24 5.51
CA HIS A 534 20.56 -11.82 6.47
C HIS A 534 19.89 -13.07 5.91
N VAL A 535 19.55 -14.01 6.79
CA VAL A 535 18.70 -15.16 6.48
C VAL A 535 17.59 -15.28 7.52
N LEU A 536 16.34 -15.13 7.08
CA LEU A 536 15.18 -15.48 7.89
C LEU A 536 14.88 -16.97 7.72
N TYR A 537 14.74 -17.69 8.84
CA TYR A 537 14.33 -19.10 8.85
C TYR A 537 13.32 -19.38 9.97
N VAL A 538 12.52 -20.43 9.77
CA VAL A 538 11.51 -20.87 10.74
C VAL A 538 12.17 -21.65 11.88
N ARG A 539 11.77 -21.35 13.10
CA ARG A 539 12.20 -22.04 14.33
C ARG A 539 11.31 -23.26 14.59
N ALA A 540 11.91 -24.37 15.02
CA ALA A 540 11.16 -25.56 15.43
C ALA A 540 10.41 -25.34 16.75
N ASP A 541 11.04 -24.61 17.67
CA ASP A 541 10.49 -24.26 18.98
C ASP A 541 10.24 -22.74 19.05
N PRO A 542 8.97 -22.30 19.00
CA PRO A 542 8.63 -20.89 19.14
C PRO A 542 9.07 -20.30 20.49
N ILE A 543 9.39 -19.01 20.53
CA ILE A 543 9.58 -18.28 21.79
C ILE A 543 8.28 -17.55 22.11
N GLU A 544 7.81 -17.69 23.34
CA GLU A 544 6.70 -16.89 23.85
C GLU A 544 7.20 -15.87 24.86
N ARG A 545 6.77 -14.62 24.70
CA ARG A 545 7.03 -13.52 25.64
C ARG A 545 5.70 -12.97 26.13
N ASP A 546 5.62 -12.65 27.42
CA ASP A 546 4.48 -11.94 27.98
C ASP A 546 4.35 -10.53 27.40
N LEU A 547 3.10 -10.13 27.12
CA LEU A 547 2.77 -8.74 26.86
C LEU A 547 2.88 -7.91 28.14
N THR A 548 3.09 -6.61 28.01
CA THR A 548 3.16 -5.74 29.18
C THR A 548 1.78 -5.59 29.83
N PRO A 549 1.71 -5.32 31.14
CA PRO A 549 0.44 -5.03 31.81
C PRO A 549 -0.35 -3.89 31.15
N GLU A 550 0.35 -2.89 30.61
CA GLU A 550 -0.25 -1.75 29.91
C GLU A 550 -0.92 -2.18 28.60
N GLU A 551 -0.27 -3.01 27.79
CA GLU A 551 -0.85 -3.58 26.56
C GLU A 551 -2.10 -4.41 26.87
N ILE A 552 -2.00 -5.27 27.89
CA ILE A 552 -3.10 -6.14 28.34
C ILE A 552 -4.28 -5.29 28.84
N GLN A 553 -4.01 -4.23 29.62
CA GLN A 553 -5.06 -3.36 30.13
C GLN A 553 -5.71 -2.53 29.03
N ALA A 554 -4.92 -2.02 28.06
CA ALA A 554 -5.43 -1.32 26.90
C ALA A 554 -6.34 -2.22 26.06
N TYR A 555 -5.92 -3.47 25.79
CA TYR A 555 -6.74 -4.46 25.11
C TYR A 555 -8.06 -4.75 25.84
N LYS A 556 -8.03 -4.95 27.17
CA LYS A 556 -9.22 -5.21 27.99
C LYS A 556 -10.22 -4.05 28.02
N ASN A 557 -9.79 -2.84 27.66
CA ASN A 557 -10.65 -1.67 27.57
C ASN A 557 -11.35 -1.55 26.21
N LEU A 558 -10.89 -2.28 25.18
CA LEU A 558 -11.49 -2.25 23.86
C LEU A 558 -12.88 -2.90 23.88
N VAL A 559 -13.84 -2.19 23.30
CA VAL A 559 -15.21 -2.68 23.15
C VAL A 559 -15.77 -2.42 21.75
N THR A 560 -16.79 -3.18 21.37
CA THR A 560 -17.51 -2.97 20.11
C THR A 560 -18.50 -1.82 20.18
N TYR A 561 -18.84 -1.30 19.01
CA TYR A 561 -19.93 -0.35 18.82
C TYR A 561 -21.24 -1.04 18.44
N ALA A 562 -22.35 -0.30 18.49
CA ALA A 562 -23.62 -0.81 17.99
C ALA A 562 -23.69 -0.63 16.47
N GLY A 563 -24.14 -1.66 15.75
CA GLY A 563 -24.15 -1.64 14.30
C GLY A 563 -22.90 -2.32 13.78
N THR A 564 -21.93 -1.57 13.29
CA THR A 564 -20.70 -2.12 12.71
C THR A 564 -19.50 -1.73 13.57
N THR A 565 -18.64 -2.70 13.86
CA THR A 565 -17.31 -2.45 14.43
C THR A 565 -16.27 -2.86 13.41
N ILE A 566 -15.35 -1.95 13.12
CA ILE A 566 -14.22 -2.17 12.22
C ILE A 566 -12.95 -2.13 13.06
N VAL A 567 -12.08 -3.12 12.87
CA VAL A 567 -10.77 -3.19 13.52
C VAL A 567 -9.70 -3.20 12.45
N GLU A 568 -8.76 -2.28 12.50
CA GLU A 568 -7.69 -2.14 11.51
C GLU A 568 -6.35 -1.84 12.17
N ASN A 569 -5.25 -2.08 11.46
CA ASN A 569 -3.90 -1.75 11.93
C ASN A 569 -3.08 -1.02 10.86
N ASP A 570 -2.14 -0.19 11.34
CA ASP A 570 -1.29 0.69 10.53
C ASP A 570 -0.09 0.00 9.88
N ALA A 571 0.08 -1.32 10.10
CA ALA A 571 1.18 -2.13 9.60
C ALA A 571 0.75 -3.18 8.56
N GLU A 572 -0.48 -3.07 8.03
CA GLU A 572 -1.04 -3.99 7.03
C GLU A 572 -1.05 -5.48 7.47
N CYS A 573 -0.98 -5.75 8.77
CA CYS A 573 -0.95 -7.10 9.31
C CYS A 573 -2.31 -7.80 9.13
N TYR A 574 -2.29 -9.09 8.80
CA TYR A 574 -3.49 -9.91 8.89
C TYR A 574 -3.92 -10.03 10.35
N MET A 575 -5.23 -9.90 10.62
CA MET A 575 -5.77 -10.04 11.96
C MET A 575 -6.88 -11.07 12.02
N GLU A 576 -7.04 -11.68 13.19
CA GLU A 576 -8.22 -12.45 13.58
C GLU A 576 -8.81 -11.79 14.81
N VAL A 577 -10.07 -11.36 14.73
CA VAL A 577 -10.73 -10.62 15.80
C VAL A 577 -12.07 -11.29 16.12
N SER A 578 -12.39 -11.40 17.41
CA SER A 578 -13.73 -11.75 17.86
C SER A 578 -14.18 -10.90 19.04
N ALA A 579 -15.49 -10.69 19.14
CA ALA A 579 -16.10 -9.92 20.21
C ALA A 579 -17.44 -10.49 20.69
N GLY A 580 -17.75 -10.25 21.97
CA GLY A 580 -18.96 -10.73 22.61
C GLY A 580 -18.95 -12.23 22.90
N GLY A 581 -19.85 -12.72 23.75
CA GLY A 581 -19.88 -14.15 24.13
C GLY A 581 -19.00 -14.53 25.33
N GLY A 582 -18.42 -13.54 26.04
CA GLY A 582 -17.56 -13.78 27.20
C GLY A 582 -18.18 -14.68 28.29
N ASP A 583 -17.35 -15.53 28.88
CA ASP A 583 -17.72 -16.52 29.90
C ASP A 583 -18.48 -15.93 31.08
N ALA A 584 -18.24 -14.67 31.44
CA ALA A 584 -18.98 -13.97 32.49
C ALA A 584 -20.46 -13.74 32.14
N LEU A 585 -20.78 -13.48 30.87
CA LEU A 585 -22.17 -13.32 30.41
C LEU A 585 -22.88 -14.67 30.33
N ARG A 586 -22.15 -15.72 29.93
CA ARG A 586 -22.61 -17.11 29.90
C ARG A 586 -22.83 -17.65 31.31
N ALA A 587 -21.90 -17.37 32.24
CA ALA A 587 -21.98 -17.75 33.65
C ALA A 587 -23.07 -16.98 34.40
N LYS A 588 -23.22 -15.65 34.18
CA LYS A 588 -24.36 -14.89 34.72
C LYS A 588 -25.70 -15.40 34.20
N LYS A 589 -25.79 -15.77 32.91
CA LYS A 589 -27.00 -16.39 32.35
C LYS A 589 -27.25 -17.78 32.91
N LEU A 590 -26.21 -18.60 33.11
CA LEU A 590 -26.35 -19.92 33.75
C LEU A 590 -26.82 -19.80 35.20
N ALA A 591 -26.21 -18.92 35.99
CA ALA A 591 -26.61 -18.65 37.38
C ALA A 591 -28.07 -18.17 37.46
N LEU A 592 -28.48 -17.25 36.57
CA LEU A 592 -29.86 -16.75 36.50
C LEU A 592 -30.88 -17.83 36.06
N ILE A 593 -30.46 -18.82 35.26
CA ILE A 593 -31.28 -19.95 34.81
C ILE A 593 -31.36 -21.04 35.88
N LEU A 594 -30.27 -21.27 36.61
CA LEU A 594 -30.16 -22.27 37.67
C LEU A 594 -30.71 -21.79 39.02
N GLY A 595 -30.95 -20.47 39.16
CA GLY A 595 -31.57 -19.88 40.36
C GLY A 595 -30.59 -19.65 41.51
N ASP A 596 -29.30 -19.54 41.21
CA ASP A 596 -28.23 -19.24 42.18
C ASP A 596 -28.04 -17.73 42.42
#